data_AF-A0A1W9HW82-F1
#
_entry.id   AF-A0A1W9HW82-F1
#
_cell.length_a   1.000
_cell.length_b   1.000
_cell.length_c   1.000
_cell.angle_alpha   90.00
_cell.angle_beta   90.00
_cell.angle_gamma   90.00
#
_symmetry.space_group_name_H-M   'P 1'
#
loop_
_entity.id
_entity.type
_entity.pdbx_description
1 polymer ?
#
loop_
_entity_poly.entity_id
_entity_poly.type
_entity_poly.pdbx_seq_one_letter_code
_entity_poly.pdbx_strand_id
1 'polypeptide(L)'
;MALAYFTIYHNYRQFYGFTKWYEKLNQRKCFYSGTLVQLLCLIPFFLFHFRSGVALGYMTDRDFLVIPNRDIFHWGSCFYVLTLLVWIVLEIDLLVRKSVFEANRVLSIFVPSILYGYGFLKGHVFVDIVFPLLIAHAISYFAVMALSLRRLKPTKYTFMKALGIVVITAFVFGSSDYIFETLSLSPYTDYVKDSTVWGALAISVLVTPVICHYVFDAWIWRYSHPRSKVIFTAQ
;
A
#
# COMPACT_ATOMS: atom_id res chain seq x y z
N MET A 1 0.62 14.29 -10.43
CA MET A 1 1.43 14.37 -9.20
C MET A 1 0.73 13.86 -7.93
N ALA A 2 -0.41 14.41 -7.49
CA ALA A 2 -0.91 14.13 -6.12
C ALA A 2 -1.38 12.68 -5.84
N LEU A 3 -1.94 11.98 -6.83
CA LEU A 3 -2.63 10.70 -6.60
C LEU A 3 -1.70 9.60 -6.07
N ALA A 4 -0.52 9.43 -6.68
CA ALA A 4 0.44 8.41 -6.25
C ALA A 4 0.91 8.62 -4.80
N TYR A 5 1.13 9.88 -4.39
CA TYR A 5 1.46 10.21 -3.00
C TYR A 5 0.32 9.88 -2.05
N PHE A 6 -0.94 10.11 -2.44
CA PHE A 6 -2.10 9.69 -1.63
C PHE A 6 -2.23 8.17 -1.53
N THR A 7 -1.98 7.42 -2.61
CA THR A 7 -1.95 5.95 -2.59
C THR A 7 -0.91 5.44 -1.62
N ILE A 8 0.29 6.04 -1.62
CA ILE A 8 1.39 5.66 -0.72
C ILE A 8 1.06 6.03 0.72
N TYR A 9 0.51 7.23 0.92
CA TYR A 9 0.01 7.68 2.23
C TYR A 9 -1.01 6.70 2.80
N HIS A 10 -2.00 6.33 2.00
CA HIS A 10 -3.03 5.38 2.37
C HIS A 10 -2.42 4.02 2.75
N ASN A 11 -1.54 3.46 1.91
CA ASN A 11 -0.97 2.14 2.14
C ASN A 11 -0.08 2.07 3.39
N TYR A 12 0.83 3.03 3.63
CA TYR A 12 1.67 2.96 4.83
C TYR A 12 0.84 3.10 6.12
N ARG A 13 -0.21 3.95 6.09
CA ARG A 13 -1.16 4.10 7.21
C ARG A 13 -1.92 2.82 7.47
N GLN A 14 -2.33 2.14 6.40
CA GLN A 14 -2.96 0.84 6.46
C GLN A 14 -2.03 -0.19 7.11
N PHE A 15 -0.81 -0.40 6.59
CA PHE A 15 0.12 -1.38 7.16
C PHE A 15 0.40 -1.14 8.64
N TYR A 16 0.60 0.12 9.03
CA TYR A 16 0.70 0.49 10.43
C TYR A 16 -0.52 0.07 11.26
N GLY A 17 -1.72 0.37 10.76
CA GLY A 17 -2.98 -0.01 11.40
C GLY A 17 -3.10 -1.53 11.56
N PHE A 18 -2.76 -2.30 10.52
CA PHE A 18 -2.74 -3.76 10.53
C PHE A 18 -1.76 -4.34 11.54
N THR A 19 -0.53 -3.84 11.59
CA THR A 19 0.46 -4.29 12.58
C THR A 19 -0.04 -4.05 14.00
N LYS A 20 -0.58 -2.86 14.29
CA LYS A 20 -1.14 -2.53 15.62
C LYS A 20 -2.39 -3.34 15.94
N TRP A 21 -3.15 -3.73 14.92
CA TRP A 21 -4.30 -4.61 15.07
C TRP A 21 -3.90 -6.03 15.47
N TYR A 22 -2.94 -6.63 14.76
CA TYR A 22 -2.44 -7.97 15.09
C TYR A 22 -1.85 -8.03 16.49
N GLU A 23 -1.09 -7.02 16.89
CA GLU A 23 -0.59 -6.88 18.26
C GLU A 23 -1.69 -6.90 19.31
N LYS A 24 -2.78 -6.18 19.06
CA LYS A 24 -3.91 -6.15 19.98
C LYS A 24 -4.64 -7.48 20.03
N LEU A 25 -4.91 -8.10 18.88
CA LEU A 25 -5.58 -9.40 18.82
C LEU A 25 -4.81 -10.49 19.57
N ASN A 26 -3.48 -10.47 19.48
CA ASN A 26 -2.62 -11.43 20.17
C ASN A 26 -2.24 -11.00 21.60
N GLN A 27 -2.79 -9.89 22.11
CA GLN A 27 -2.45 -9.30 23.41
C GLN A 27 -0.95 -9.05 23.62
N ARG A 28 -0.23 -8.74 22.54
CA ARG A 28 1.22 -8.61 22.51
C ARG A 28 1.60 -7.26 21.95
N LYS A 29 2.06 -6.38 22.83
CA LYS A 29 2.55 -5.06 22.42
C LYS A 29 4.00 -5.18 21.96
N CYS A 30 4.27 -4.73 20.74
CA CYS A 30 5.61 -4.47 20.26
C CYS A 30 5.74 -2.98 20.00
N PHE A 31 6.66 -2.30 20.71
CA PHE A 31 6.77 -0.85 20.64
C PHE A 31 7.42 -0.39 19.34
N TYR A 32 8.34 -1.19 18.78
CA TYR A 32 9.14 -0.82 17.62
C TYR A 32 8.52 -1.20 16.27
N SER A 33 7.69 -2.24 16.22
CA SER A 33 7.06 -2.79 15.00
C SER A 33 6.38 -1.74 14.12
N GLY A 34 5.60 -0.84 14.73
CA GLY A 34 4.85 0.21 14.04
C GLY A 34 5.78 1.24 13.40
N THR A 35 6.85 1.61 14.10
CA THR A 35 7.87 2.49 13.56
C THR A 35 8.66 1.81 12.46
N LEU A 36 9.03 0.53 12.63
CA LEU A 36 9.80 -0.22 11.64
C LEU A 36 9.01 -0.45 10.36
N VAL A 37 7.72 -0.83 10.41
CA VAL A 37 6.92 -0.97 9.19
C VAL A 37 6.78 0.36 8.44
N GLN A 38 6.67 1.48 9.15
CA GLN A 38 6.65 2.80 8.54
C GLN A 38 7.99 3.13 7.89
N LEU A 39 9.11 2.95 8.59
CA LEU A 39 10.45 3.19 8.05
C LEU A 39 10.72 2.31 6.82
N LEU A 40 10.43 1.02 6.90
CA LEU A 40 10.65 0.07 5.81
C LEU A 40 9.77 0.33 4.58
N CYS A 41 8.64 1.04 4.72
CA CYS A 41 7.85 1.51 3.58
C CYS A 41 8.28 2.90 3.09
N LEU A 42 8.59 3.84 4.00
CA LEU A 42 8.88 5.24 3.67
C LEU A 42 10.30 5.44 3.14
N ILE A 43 11.29 4.70 3.63
CA ILE A 43 12.66 4.77 3.13
C ILE A 43 12.71 4.46 1.62
N PRO A 44 12.25 3.30 1.13
CA PRO A 44 12.36 3.01 -0.30
C PRO A 44 11.56 4.01 -1.15
N PHE A 45 10.41 4.48 -0.68
CA PHE A 45 9.65 5.54 -1.35
C PHE A 45 10.42 6.87 -1.41
N PHE A 46 11.08 7.28 -0.33
CA PHE A 46 11.92 8.48 -0.33
C PHE A 46 13.09 8.33 -1.31
N LEU A 47 13.78 7.19 -1.28
CA LEU A 47 14.93 6.92 -2.14
C LEU A 47 14.58 6.88 -3.61
N PHE A 48 13.39 6.44 -3.96
CA PHE A 48 12.89 6.47 -5.33
C PHE A 48 12.99 7.86 -5.99
N HIS A 49 12.84 8.94 -5.21
CA HIS A 49 12.97 10.31 -5.72
C HIS A 49 14.39 10.63 -6.18
N PHE A 50 15.41 9.88 -5.74
CA PHE A 50 16.81 10.10 -6.12
C PHE A 50 17.29 9.17 -7.24
N ARG A 51 16.40 8.36 -7.81
CA ARG A 51 16.75 7.41 -8.86
C ARG A 51 16.79 8.11 -10.23
N SER A 52 17.75 7.73 -11.07
CA SER A 52 17.85 8.17 -12.46
C SER A 52 17.15 7.19 -13.42
N GLY A 53 16.62 7.71 -14.53
CA GLY A 53 16.19 6.88 -15.67
C GLY A 53 14.92 6.06 -15.43
N VAL A 54 13.98 6.60 -14.65
CA VAL A 54 12.70 5.95 -14.35
C VAL A 54 11.61 6.53 -15.26
N ALA A 55 10.86 5.67 -15.95
CA ALA A 55 9.78 6.07 -16.86
C ALA A 55 8.45 6.01 -16.11
N LEU A 56 8.04 7.15 -15.54
CA LEU A 56 6.98 7.22 -14.52
C LEU A 56 5.68 7.85 -14.99
N GLY A 57 5.55 8.15 -16.27
CA GLY A 57 4.33 8.71 -16.82
C GLY A 57 3.17 7.73 -16.66
N TYR A 58 2.18 8.09 -15.83
CA TYR A 58 0.88 7.43 -15.81
C TYR A 58 -0.19 8.38 -16.37
N MET A 59 -0.41 9.50 -15.69
CA MET A 59 -1.24 10.61 -16.19
C MET A 59 -0.39 11.72 -16.79
N THR A 60 0.78 11.98 -16.19
CA THR A 60 1.74 12.98 -16.65
C THR A 60 3.18 12.53 -16.41
N ASP A 61 4.12 13.02 -17.22
CA ASP A 61 5.56 12.79 -17.01
C ASP A 61 6.10 13.42 -15.71
N ARG A 62 5.25 14.18 -14.99
CA ARG A 62 5.55 14.86 -13.72
C ARG A 62 4.72 14.30 -12.56
N ASP A 63 4.33 13.03 -12.63
CA ASP A 63 3.55 12.40 -11.56
C ASP A 63 4.34 12.16 -10.28
N PHE A 64 5.66 12.10 -10.39
CA PHE A 64 6.57 11.99 -9.25
C PHE A 64 7.62 13.09 -9.29
N LEU A 65 7.99 13.57 -8.11
CA LEU A 65 9.18 14.39 -7.95
C LEU A 65 10.41 13.48 -8.07
N VAL A 66 11.25 13.74 -9.07
CA VAL A 66 12.52 13.00 -9.25
C VAL A 66 13.66 14.02 -9.30
N ILE A 67 14.59 13.89 -8.37
CA ILE A 67 15.81 14.69 -8.20
C ILE A 67 16.99 13.70 -8.18
N PRO A 68 17.46 13.22 -9.34
CA PRO A 68 18.42 12.12 -9.40
C PRO A 68 19.71 12.44 -8.63
N ASN A 69 20.09 11.55 -7.71
CA ASN A 69 21.35 11.61 -6.99
C ASN A 69 21.81 10.18 -6.66
N ARG A 70 22.85 9.73 -7.37
CA ARG A 70 23.35 8.35 -7.28
C ARG A 70 23.86 8.00 -5.89
N ASP A 71 24.53 8.93 -5.22
CA ASP A 71 25.15 8.68 -3.91
C ASP A 71 24.08 8.56 -2.82
N ILE A 72 23.12 9.48 -2.80
CA ILE A 72 21.98 9.42 -1.86
C ILE A 72 21.19 8.12 -2.08
N PHE A 73 20.91 7.76 -3.32
CA PHE A 73 20.21 6.52 -3.65
C PHE A 73 21.00 5.28 -3.18
N HIS A 74 22.31 5.23 -3.43
CA HIS A 74 23.17 4.10 -3.04
C HIS A 74 23.25 3.93 -1.52
N TRP A 75 23.68 4.98 -0.80
CA TRP A 75 23.81 4.94 0.65
C TRP A 75 22.48 4.74 1.35
N GLY A 76 21.43 5.37 0.85
CA GLY A 76 20.07 5.15 1.33
C GLY A 76 19.60 3.72 1.13
N SER A 77 19.92 3.09 0.01
CA SER A 77 19.56 1.67 -0.23
C SER A 77 20.29 0.74 0.73
N CYS A 78 21.57 1.02 1.04
CA CYS A 78 22.30 0.32 2.08
C CYS A 78 21.63 0.51 3.45
N PHE A 79 21.21 1.73 3.78
CA PHE A 79 20.49 2.05 5.01
C PHE A 79 19.14 1.31 5.12
N TYR A 80 18.42 1.18 4.01
CA TYR A 80 17.20 0.36 3.94
C TYR A 80 17.47 -1.10 4.29
N VAL A 81 18.49 -1.71 3.68
CA VAL A 81 18.88 -3.11 3.97
C VAL A 81 19.30 -3.26 5.42
N LEU A 82 20.08 -2.32 5.96
CA LEU A 82 20.47 -2.32 7.37
C LEU A 82 19.25 -2.24 8.30
N THR A 83 18.27 -1.39 7.98
CA THR A 83 17.02 -1.28 8.75
C THR A 83 16.23 -2.60 8.74
N LEU A 84 16.19 -3.28 7.59
CA LEU A 84 15.55 -4.59 7.47
C LEU A 84 16.28 -5.65 8.30
N LEU A 85 17.62 -5.66 8.29
CA LEU A 85 18.43 -6.57 9.10
C LEU A 85 18.25 -6.32 10.61
N VAL A 86 18.22 -5.05 11.03
CA VAL A 86 17.94 -4.67 12.43
C VAL A 86 16.56 -5.19 12.84
N TRP A 87 15.55 -5.02 11.99
CA TRP A 87 14.22 -5.58 12.26
C TRP A 87 14.27 -7.11 12.40
N ILE A 88 14.93 -7.83 11.49
CA ILE A 88 15.08 -9.30 11.56
C ILE A 88 15.74 -9.73 12.88
N VAL A 89 16.81 -9.06 13.30
CA VAL A 89 17.49 -9.36 14.58
C VAL A 89 16.56 -9.16 15.77
N LEU A 90 15.79 -8.07 15.79
CA LEU A 90 14.79 -7.81 16.84
C LEU A 90 13.68 -8.87 16.86
N GLU A 91 13.25 -9.37 15.70
CA GLU A 91 12.28 -10.46 15.63
C GLU A 91 12.84 -11.79 16.13
N ILE A 92 14.09 -12.10 15.80
CA ILE A 92 14.77 -13.31 16.28
C ILE A 92 14.95 -13.25 17.80
N ASP A 93 15.42 -12.12 18.35
CA ASP A 93 15.56 -11.94 19.80
C ASP A 93 14.21 -12.11 20.51
N LEU A 94 13.14 -11.53 19.96
CA LEU A 94 11.79 -11.70 20.51
C LEU A 94 11.33 -13.16 20.46
N LEU A 95 11.58 -13.86 19.36
CA LEU A 95 11.26 -15.28 19.20
C LEU A 95 12.00 -16.14 20.23
N VAL A 96 13.31 -15.91 20.42
CA VAL A 96 14.14 -16.63 21.38
C VAL A 96 13.67 -16.37 22.82
N ARG A 97 13.34 -15.12 23.18
CA ARG A 97 12.93 -14.78 24.55
C ARG A 97 11.51 -15.20 24.90
N LYS A 98 10.60 -15.25 23.92
CA LYS A 98 9.16 -15.50 24.15
C LYS A 98 8.70 -16.87 23.67
N SER A 99 9.54 -17.61 22.95
CA SER A 99 9.28 -18.94 22.38
C SER A 99 7.96 -19.06 21.60
N VAL A 100 7.47 -17.95 21.04
CA VAL A 100 6.22 -17.90 20.30
C VAL A 100 6.38 -17.03 19.08
N PHE A 101 6.18 -17.64 17.91
CA PHE A 101 6.23 -16.98 16.62
C PHE A 101 4.87 -16.42 16.22
N GLU A 102 4.80 -15.10 16.03
CA GLU A 102 3.58 -14.42 15.59
C GLU A 102 3.59 -14.18 14.08
N ALA A 103 3.32 -15.25 13.31
CA ALA A 103 3.39 -15.21 11.84
C ALA A 103 2.62 -14.02 11.25
N ASN A 104 1.40 -13.74 11.72
CA ASN A 104 0.58 -12.63 11.20
C ASN A 104 1.24 -11.26 11.38
N ARG A 105 1.83 -10.99 12.56
CA ARG A 105 2.52 -9.71 12.82
C ARG A 105 3.78 -9.61 11.95
N VAL A 106 4.58 -10.67 11.91
CA VAL A 106 5.81 -10.72 11.12
C VAL A 106 5.50 -10.52 9.63
N LEU A 107 4.52 -11.22 9.08
CA LEU A 107 4.09 -11.07 7.69
C LEU A 107 3.52 -9.69 7.39
N SER A 108 2.81 -9.07 8.35
CA SER A 108 2.29 -7.69 8.20
C SER A 108 3.38 -6.62 8.07
N ILE A 109 4.62 -6.94 8.45
CA ILE A 109 5.78 -6.06 8.30
C ILE A 109 6.61 -6.52 7.10
N PHE A 110 6.93 -7.80 7.03
CA PHE A 110 7.81 -8.37 6.01
C PHE A 110 7.28 -8.17 4.60
N VAL A 111 6.03 -8.56 4.35
CA VAL A 111 5.42 -8.51 3.00
C VAL A 111 5.42 -7.08 2.44
N PRO A 112 4.87 -6.05 3.12
CA PRO A 112 4.91 -4.70 2.59
C PRO A 112 6.34 -4.17 2.48
N SER A 113 7.26 -4.49 3.41
CA SER A 113 8.66 -4.07 3.31
C SER A 113 9.31 -4.57 2.03
N ILE A 114 9.22 -5.88 1.74
CA ILE A 114 9.80 -6.46 0.52
C ILE A 114 9.14 -5.91 -0.75
N LEU A 115 7.82 -5.79 -0.78
CA LEU A 115 7.09 -5.30 -1.95
C LEU A 115 7.38 -3.81 -2.22
N TYR A 116 7.49 -2.98 -1.16
CA TYR A 116 7.90 -1.57 -1.29
C TYR A 116 9.36 -1.44 -1.72
N GLY A 117 10.26 -2.20 -1.08
CA GLY A 117 11.67 -2.23 -1.45
C GLY A 117 11.84 -2.62 -2.91
N TYR A 118 11.16 -3.68 -3.37
CA TYR A 118 11.18 -4.08 -4.78
C TYR A 118 10.60 -3.00 -5.70
N GLY A 119 9.36 -2.56 -5.44
CA GLY A 119 8.68 -1.60 -6.31
C GLY A 119 9.46 -0.30 -6.48
N PHE A 120 9.88 0.33 -5.38
CA PHE A 120 10.53 1.65 -5.43
C PHE A 120 12.03 1.60 -5.75
N LEU A 121 12.76 0.58 -5.29
CA LEU A 121 14.21 0.52 -5.54
C LEU A 121 14.57 -0.18 -6.86
N LYS A 122 13.68 -1.01 -7.42
CA LYS A 122 13.93 -1.77 -8.66
C LYS A 122 12.98 -1.45 -9.79
N GLY A 123 11.74 -1.03 -9.55
CA GLY A 123 10.76 -0.80 -10.61
C GLY A 123 11.16 0.28 -11.62
N HIS A 124 11.19 -0.03 -12.91
CA HIS A 124 11.64 0.89 -13.95
C HIS A 124 10.49 1.64 -14.63
N VAL A 125 9.32 1.00 -14.69
CA VAL A 125 8.08 1.58 -15.20
C VAL A 125 7.04 1.69 -14.08
N PHE A 126 6.01 2.51 -14.30
CA PHE A 126 4.91 2.71 -13.35
C PHE A 126 4.30 1.41 -12.82
N VAL A 127 4.08 0.43 -13.71
CA VAL A 127 3.51 -0.88 -13.36
C VAL A 127 4.38 -1.64 -12.36
N ASP A 128 5.72 -1.59 -12.50
CA ASP A 128 6.64 -2.27 -11.58
C ASP A 128 6.56 -1.73 -10.16
N ILE A 129 6.14 -0.47 -10.01
CA ILE A 129 5.98 0.19 -8.71
C ILE A 129 4.60 -0.11 -8.16
N VAL A 130 3.56 0.11 -8.95
CA VAL A 130 2.17 0.01 -8.46
C VAL A 130 1.74 -1.43 -8.22
N PHE A 131 2.18 -2.39 -9.04
CA PHE A 131 1.72 -3.78 -8.91
C PHE A 131 2.12 -4.42 -7.57
N PRO A 132 3.37 -4.32 -7.09
CA PRO A 132 3.72 -4.76 -5.73
C PRO A 132 2.90 -4.06 -4.63
N LEU A 133 2.64 -2.76 -4.79
CA LEU A 133 1.83 -1.98 -3.84
C LEU A 133 0.38 -2.49 -3.81
N LEU A 134 -0.20 -2.78 -4.97
CA LEU A 134 -1.54 -3.35 -5.11
C LEU A 134 -1.64 -4.72 -4.45
N ILE A 135 -0.62 -5.58 -4.61
CA ILE A 135 -0.56 -6.88 -3.93
C ILE A 135 -0.51 -6.70 -2.42
N ALA A 136 0.38 -5.84 -1.93
CA ALA A 136 0.51 -5.56 -0.49
C ALA A 136 -0.81 -5.06 0.11
N HIS A 137 -1.46 -4.15 -0.61
CA HIS A 137 -2.77 -3.61 -0.26
C HIS A 137 -3.86 -4.69 -0.24
N ALA A 138 -3.97 -5.48 -1.31
CA ALA A 138 -4.98 -6.52 -1.48
C ALA A 138 -4.89 -7.60 -0.40
N ILE A 139 -3.69 -8.10 -0.11
CA ILE A 139 -3.46 -9.13 0.94
C ILE A 139 -4.01 -8.65 2.28
N SER A 140 -3.70 -7.40 2.64
CA SER A 140 -4.17 -6.78 3.88
C SER A 140 -5.70 -6.74 3.91
N TYR A 141 -6.32 -6.25 2.83
CA TYR A 141 -7.77 -6.16 2.69
C TYR A 141 -8.47 -7.52 2.76
N PHE A 142 -7.94 -8.54 2.07
CA PHE A 142 -8.48 -9.89 2.13
C PHE A 142 -8.44 -10.46 3.55
N ALA A 143 -7.38 -10.20 4.31
CA ALA A 143 -7.29 -10.65 5.70
C ALA A 143 -8.39 -10.02 6.58
N VAL A 144 -8.61 -8.70 6.47
CA VAL A 144 -9.67 -8.02 7.24
C VAL A 144 -11.06 -8.43 6.77
N MET A 145 -11.28 -8.55 5.46
CA MET A 145 -12.56 -9.01 4.93
C MET A 145 -12.87 -10.43 5.41
N ALA A 146 -11.92 -11.36 5.33
CA ALA A 146 -12.11 -12.73 5.79
C ALA A 146 -12.43 -12.79 7.29
N LEU A 147 -11.71 -12.03 8.12
CA LEU A 147 -11.96 -11.97 9.56
C LEU A 147 -13.28 -11.28 9.91
N SER A 148 -13.64 -10.21 9.20
CA SER A 148 -14.90 -9.48 9.41
C SER A 148 -16.10 -10.34 8.99
N LEU A 149 -16.00 -11.06 7.87
CA LEU A 149 -17.01 -12.02 7.44
C LEU A 149 -17.19 -13.13 8.48
N ARG A 150 -16.09 -13.75 8.94
CA ARG A 150 -16.14 -14.78 9.98
C ARG A 150 -16.86 -14.31 11.25
N ARG A 151 -16.72 -13.03 11.63
CA ARG A 151 -17.32 -12.46 12.85
C ARG A 151 -18.77 -11.99 12.67
N LEU A 152 -19.07 -11.22 11.62
CA LEU A 152 -20.34 -10.52 11.49
C LEU A 152 -21.46 -11.41 10.94
N LYS A 153 -21.12 -12.32 10.03
CA LYS A 153 -22.05 -13.28 9.45
C LYS A 153 -21.23 -14.51 9.09
N PRO A 154 -21.18 -15.59 9.90
CA PRO A 154 -20.51 -16.82 9.51
C PRO A 154 -21.16 -17.34 8.23
N THR A 155 -20.64 -16.92 7.08
CA THR A 155 -21.26 -17.19 5.80
C THR A 155 -20.99 -18.63 5.40
N LYS A 156 -21.86 -19.22 4.57
CA LYS A 156 -21.58 -20.49 3.91
C LYS A 156 -20.47 -20.40 2.85
N TYR A 157 -19.97 -19.20 2.55
CA TYR A 157 -18.95 -19.00 1.54
C TYR A 157 -17.57 -19.21 2.14
N THR A 158 -16.80 -20.12 1.53
CA THR A 158 -15.40 -20.33 1.88
C THR A 158 -14.56 -19.15 1.39
N PHE A 159 -13.40 -18.92 2.03
CA PHE A 159 -12.43 -17.91 1.60
C PHE A 159 -12.14 -17.98 0.09
N MET A 160 -11.99 -19.20 -0.46
CA MET A 160 -11.75 -19.41 -1.88
C MET A 160 -12.88 -18.91 -2.78
N LYS A 161 -14.15 -19.02 -2.35
CA LYS A 161 -15.30 -18.48 -3.10
C LYS A 161 -15.29 -16.95 -3.07
N ALA A 162 -15.02 -16.35 -1.91
CA ALA A 162 -14.91 -14.89 -1.79
C ALA A 162 -13.75 -14.34 -2.62
N LEU A 163 -12.59 -14.99 -2.57
CA LEU A 163 -11.43 -14.65 -3.39
C LEU A 163 -11.76 -14.77 -4.87
N GLY A 164 -12.40 -15.87 -5.29
CA GLY A 164 -12.85 -16.07 -6.67
C GLY A 164 -13.79 -14.96 -7.15
N ILE A 165 -14.76 -14.55 -6.35
CA ILE A 165 -15.65 -13.41 -6.66
C ILE A 165 -14.83 -12.14 -6.85
N VAL A 166 -13.93 -11.81 -5.91
CA VAL A 166 -13.10 -10.59 -6.03
C VAL A 166 -12.21 -10.63 -7.27
N VAL A 167 -11.59 -11.77 -7.59
CA VAL A 167 -10.76 -11.92 -8.79
C VAL A 167 -11.60 -11.75 -10.06
N ILE A 168 -12.77 -12.37 -10.14
CA ILE A 168 -13.68 -12.23 -11.28
C ILE A 168 -14.16 -10.78 -11.41
N THR A 169 -14.59 -10.15 -10.33
CA THR A 169 -15.00 -8.74 -10.30
C THR A 169 -13.85 -7.84 -10.73
N ALA A 170 -12.64 -8.02 -10.19
CA ALA A 170 -11.46 -7.25 -10.57
C ALA A 170 -11.12 -7.44 -12.06
N PHE A 171 -11.24 -8.65 -12.58
CA PHE A 171 -11.01 -8.92 -14.00
C PHE A 171 -12.07 -8.25 -14.89
N VAL A 172 -13.36 -8.42 -14.59
CA VAL A 172 -14.47 -7.88 -15.39
C VAL A 172 -14.48 -6.36 -15.36
N PHE A 173 -14.42 -5.76 -14.18
CA PHE A 173 -14.44 -4.31 -14.05
C PHE A 173 -13.12 -3.69 -14.46
N GLY A 174 -11.97 -4.29 -14.13
CA GLY A 174 -10.66 -3.81 -14.59
C GLY A 174 -10.51 -3.88 -16.11
N SER A 175 -11.02 -4.93 -16.76
CA SER A 175 -11.03 -5.00 -18.23
C SER A 175 -12.00 -3.99 -18.83
N SER A 176 -13.18 -3.81 -18.23
CA SER A 176 -14.15 -2.79 -18.66
C SER A 176 -13.57 -1.39 -18.56
N ASP A 177 -12.85 -1.09 -17.48
CA ASP A 177 -12.20 0.20 -17.24
C ASP A 177 -11.07 0.44 -18.25
N TYR A 178 -10.21 -0.57 -18.48
CA TYR A 178 -9.18 -0.50 -19.53
C TYR A 178 -9.76 -0.28 -20.92
N ILE A 179 -10.84 -0.98 -21.27
CA ILE A 179 -11.54 -0.81 -22.55
C ILE A 179 -12.14 0.59 -22.63
N PHE A 180 -12.76 1.08 -21.56
CA PHE A 180 -13.32 2.44 -21.49
C PHE A 180 -12.23 3.50 -21.66
N GLU A 181 -11.11 3.38 -20.93
CA GLU A 181 -9.95 4.26 -21.08
C GLU A 181 -9.44 4.25 -22.52
N THR A 182 -9.25 3.06 -23.10
CA THR A 182 -8.69 2.90 -24.44
C THR A 182 -9.63 3.40 -25.54
N LEU A 183 -10.94 3.20 -25.41
CA LEU A 183 -11.91 3.56 -26.46
C LEU A 183 -12.48 4.97 -26.30
N SER A 184 -12.65 5.44 -25.07
CA SER A 184 -13.35 6.71 -24.77
C SER A 184 -12.43 7.83 -24.33
N LEU A 185 -11.29 7.51 -23.68
CA LEU A 185 -10.39 8.52 -23.10
C LEU A 185 -9.07 8.67 -23.85
N SER A 186 -8.60 7.65 -24.58
CA SER A 186 -7.39 7.69 -25.43
C SER A 186 -7.31 8.94 -26.34
N PRO A 187 -8.39 9.38 -27.03
CA PRO A 187 -8.35 10.60 -27.83
C PRO A 187 -8.22 11.89 -27.00
N TYR A 188 -8.60 11.85 -25.71
CA TYR A 188 -8.60 13.00 -24.80
C TYR A 188 -7.35 13.06 -23.91
N THR A 189 -6.69 11.93 -23.64
CA THR A 189 -5.44 11.89 -22.86
C THR A 189 -4.30 12.62 -23.57
N ASP A 190 -4.28 12.62 -24.91
CA ASP A 190 -3.36 13.47 -25.67
C ASP A 190 -3.75 14.96 -25.61
N TYR A 191 -5.04 15.27 -25.46
CA TYR A 191 -5.57 16.64 -25.34
C TYR A 191 -5.35 17.26 -23.95
N VAL A 192 -5.18 16.43 -22.90
CA VAL A 192 -4.86 16.89 -21.54
C VAL A 192 -3.45 17.48 -21.44
N LYS A 193 -2.56 17.18 -22.40
CA LYS A 193 -1.26 17.86 -22.50
C LYS A 193 -1.39 19.37 -22.76
N ASP A 194 -2.47 19.79 -23.42
CA ASP A 194 -2.81 21.21 -23.59
C ASP A 194 -3.72 21.65 -22.43
N SER A 195 -3.07 21.95 -21.30
CA SER A 195 -3.73 22.23 -20.02
C SER A 195 -4.63 23.47 -20.05
N THR A 196 -5.88 23.30 -20.47
CA THR A 196 -6.95 24.27 -20.22
C THR A 196 -7.39 24.17 -18.75
N VAL A 197 -7.80 25.29 -18.15
CA VAL A 197 -8.34 25.32 -16.77
C VAL A 197 -9.49 24.32 -16.61
N TRP A 198 -10.31 24.15 -17.66
CA TRP A 198 -11.42 23.21 -17.69
C TRP A 198 -10.99 21.74 -17.64
N GLY A 199 -9.93 21.37 -18.37
CA GLY A 199 -9.34 20.03 -18.29
C GLY A 199 -8.82 19.73 -16.88
N ALA A 200 -8.13 20.68 -16.24
CA ALA A 200 -7.66 20.54 -14.87
C ALA A 200 -8.81 20.38 -13.86
N LEU A 201 -9.91 21.13 -14.03
CA LEU A 201 -11.12 21.01 -13.20
C LEU A 201 -11.79 19.64 -13.38
N ALA A 202 -11.96 19.17 -14.63
CA ALA A 202 -12.55 17.86 -14.91
C ALA A 202 -11.74 16.71 -14.27
N ILE A 203 -10.41 16.73 -14.44
CA ILE A 203 -9.51 15.75 -13.80
C ILE A 203 -9.62 15.84 -12.28
N SER A 204 -9.68 17.04 -11.71
CA SER A 204 -9.82 17.21 -10.26
C SER A 204 -11.11 16.59 -9.74
N VAL A 205 -12.24 16.80 -10.43
CA VAL A 205 -13.53 16.18 -10.08
C VAL A 205 -13.47 14.65 -10.18
N LEU A 206 -12.86 14.11 -11.23
CA LEU A 206 -12.73 12.67 -11.42
C LEU A 206 -11.82 12.00 -10.38
N VAL A 207 -10.74 12.66 -9.98
CA VAL A 207 -9.76 12.13 -9.01
C VAL A 207 -10.20 12.34 -7.55
N THR A 208 -11.08 13.30 -7.28
CA THR A 208 -11.55 13.63 -5.93
C THR A 208 -12.12 12.42 -5.17
N PRO A 209 -13.03 11.59 -5.72
CA PRO A 209 -13.52 10.39 -5.03
C PRO A 209 -12.40 9.44 -4.59
N VAL A 210 -11.38 9.26 -5.43
CA VAL A 210 -10.24 8.38 -5.13
C VAL A 210 -9.38 8.97 -4.01
N ILE A 211 -9.10 10.27 -4.05
CA ILE A 211 -8.39 10.95 -2.95
C ILE A 211 -9.17 10.87 -1.65
N CYS A 212 -10.48 11.14 -1.68
CA CYS A 212 -11.35 11.03 -0.53
C CYS A 212 -11.32 9.62 0.07
N HIS A 213 -11.41 8.58 -0.76
CA HIS A 213 -11.26 7.19 -0.32
C HIS A 213 -9.91 6.96 0.38
N TYR A 214 -8.80 7.36 -0.23
CA TYR A 214 -7.47 7.20 0.36
C TYR A 214 -7.33 7.90 1.72
N VAL A 215 -7.84 9.13 1.83
CA VAL A 215 -7.80 9.92 3.06
C VAL A 215 -8.70 9.31 4.15
N PHE A 216 -9.94 8.96 3.82
CA PHE A 216 -10.89 8.41 4.78
C PHE A 216 -10.47 7.03 5.29
N ASP A 217 -9.99 6.15 4.41
CA ASP A 217 -9.46 4.86 4.83
C ASP A 217 -8.23 5.01 5.74
N ALA A 218 -7.30 5.90 5.39
CA ALA A 218 -6.14 6.19 6.22
C ALA A 218 -6.52 6.71 7.62
N TRP A 219 -7.69 7.36 7.74
CA TRP A 219 -8.28 7.76 9.01
C TRP A 219 -8.94 6.61 9.76
N ILE A 220 -9.62 5.68 9.07
CA ILE A 220 -10.21 4.48 9.70
C ILE A 220 -9.14 3.62 10.38
N TRP A 221 -7.95 3.54 9.79
CA TRP A 221 -6.81 2.82 10.37
C TRP A 221 -6.21 3.49 11.63
N ARG A 222 -6.76 4.63 12.07
CA ARG A 222 -6.45 5.18 13.41
C ARG A 222 -7.08 4.28 14.48
N TYR A 223 -6.23 3.77 15.35
CA TYR A 223 -6.62 2.94 16.50
C TYR A 223 -7.78 3.53 17.33
N SER A 224 -7.87 4.87 17.44
CA SER A 224 -8.91 5.57 18.21
C SER A 224 -10.28 5.65 17.54
N HIS A 225 -10.42 5.28 16.26
CA HIS A 225 -11.67 5.48 15.53
C HIS A 225 -12.79 4.53 16.02
N PRO A 226 -14.03 4.99 16.29
CA PRO A 226 -15.08 4.13 16.83
C PRO A 226 -15.38 2.88 15.99
N ARG A 227 -15.36 2.98 14.66
CA ARG A 227 -15.57 1.84 13.76
C ARG A 227 -14.41 0.84 13.73
N SER A 228 -13.20 1.26 14.11
CA SER A 228 -12.08 0.34 14.24
C SER A 228 -12.36 -0.66 15.38
N LYS A 229 -13.14 -0.30 16.40
CA LYS A 229 -13.48 -1.21 17.51
C LYS A 229 -14.03 -2.56 17.02
N VAL A 230 -14.87 -2.60 15.99
CA VAL A 230 -15.41 -3.85 15.42
C VAL A 230 -14.30 -4.81 14.96
N ILE A 231 -13.23 -4.25 14.41
CA ILE A 231 -12.04 -4.98 13.95
C ILE A 231 -11.14 -5.31 15.16
N PHE A 232 -10.94 -4.34 16.05
CA PHE A 232 -9.92 -4.35 17.11
C PHE A 232 -10.36 -4.92 18.48
N THR A 233 -11.63 -5.15 18.76
CA THR A 233 -12.07 -5.82 20.01
C THR A 233 -12.15 -7.32 19.78
N ALA A 234 -11.29 -8.07 20.48
CA ALA A 234 -11.51 -9.48 20.72
C ALA A 234 -12.71 -9.60 21.68
N GLN A 235 -13.69 -10.43 21.34
CA GLN A 235 -14.60 -11.01 22.33
C GLN A 235 -13.91 -12.21 22.95
#